data_AF-A0A432QPF9-F1
#
_entry.id   AF-A0A432QPF9-F1
#
_cell.length_a   1.000
_cell.length_b   1.000
_cell.length_c   1.000
_cell.angle_alpha   90.00
_cell.angle_beta   90.00
_cell.angle_gamma   90.00
#
_symmetry.space_group_name_H-M   'P 1'
#
loop_
_entity.id
_entity.type
_entity.pdbx_description
1 polymer ?
#
loop_
_entity_poly.entity_id
_entity_poly.type
_entity_poly.pdbx_seq_one_letter_code
_entity_poly.pdbx_strand_id
1 'polypeptide(L)'
;MNSCNLSKLSPEFLKLNKALFWDVQFDELDLEIHARFIIARIVSRGNLADWALVKHIYGVKRIEQESMRIRSLDNKSLGFLSAYFAREKKEFRCCN
;
A
#
# COMPACT_ATOMS: atom_id res chain seq x y z
N MET A 1 -6.26 -28.74 4.95
CA MET A 1 -7.31 -27.95 5.62
C MET A 1 -6.88 -26.50 5.52
N ASN A 2 -7.49 -25.77 4.59
CA ASN A 2 -7.03 -24.45 4.18
C ASN A 2 -7.21 -23.50 5.37
N SER A 3 -6.08 -22.97 5.85
CA SER A 3 -6.02 -21.82 6.74
C SER A 3 -6.85 -20.71 6.12
N CYS A 4 -8.06 -20.54 6.64
CA CYS A 4 -8.91 -19.39 6.34
C CYS A 4 -8.09 -18.17 6.74
N ASN A 5 -7.61 -17.44 5.75
CA ASN A 5 -6.65 -16.37 5.95
C ASN A 5 -7.40 -15.23 6.66
N LEU A 6 -7.22 -15.11 7.99
CA LEU A 6 -7.96 -14.18 8.85
C LEU A 6 -7.86 -12.71 8.38
N SER A 7 -6.86 -12.39 7.56
CA SER A 7 -6.68 -11.09 6.89
C SER A 7 -7.85 -10.73 5.95
N LYS A 8 -8.53 -11.72 5.34
CA LYS A 8 -9.62 -11.51 4.36
C LYS A 8 -10.96 -11.15 5.01
N LEU A 9 -11.13 -11.45 6.30
CA LEU A 9 -12.38 -11.20 7.05
C LEU A 9 -12.33 -9.90 7.87
N SER A 10 -11.26 -9.13 7.74
CA SER A 10 -11.16 -7.82 8.39
C SER A 10 -12.19 -6.86 7.78
N PRO A 11 -13.01 -6.16 8.59
CA PRO A 11 -13.91 -5.11 8.11
C PRO A 11 -13.20 -4.02 7.32
N GLU A 12 -11.90 -3.83 7.56
CA GLU A 12 -11.02 -2.92 6.85
C GLU A 12 -10.84 -3.30 5.37
N PHE A 13 -10.71 -4.60 5.09
CA PHE A 13 -10.46 -5.12 3.75
C PHE A 13 -11.60 -4.77 2.78
N LEU A 14 -12.84 -4.86 3.28
CA LEU A 14 -14.04 -4.55 2.51
C LEU A 14 -14.18 -3.06 2.17
N LYS A 15 -13.46 -2.17 2.89
CA LYS A 15 -13.48 -0.72 2.65
C LYS A 15 -12.49 -0.28 1.57
N LEU A 16 -11.58 -1.16 1.13
CA LEU A 16 -10.65 -0.82 0.06
C LEU A 16 -11.40 -0.59 -1.26
N ASN A 17 -11.02 0.47 -1.97
CA ASN A 17 -11.58 0.74 -3.28
C ASN A 17 -11.11 -0.31 -4.31
N LYS A 18 -11.99 -1.25 -4.63
CA LYS A 18 -11.74 -2.34 -5.58
C LYS A 18 -11.31 -1.85 -6.98
N ALA A 19 -11.75 -0.66 -7.40
CA ALA A 19 -11.38 -0.10 -8.70
C ALA A 19 -9.86 0.18 -8.83
N LEU A 20 -9.15 0.35 -7.71
CA LEU A 20 -7.69 0.52 -7.72
C LEU A 20 -6.92 -0.77 -8.11
N PHE A 21 -7.61 -1.91 -8.05
CA PHE A 21 -7.07 -3.26 -8.21
C PHE A 21 -7.67 -3.99 -9.42
N TRP A 22 -8.11 -3.24 -10.45
CA TRP A 22 -8.81 -3.78 -11.62
C TRP A 22 -8.03 -4.85 -12.40
N ASP A 23 -6.70 -4.87 -12.26
CA ASP A 23 -5.78 -5.77 -12.96
C ASP A 23 -5.33 -6.98 -12.11
N VAL A 24 -5.92 -7.19 -10.94
CA VAL A 24 -5.62 -8.35 -10.08
C VAL A 24 -6.90 -9.00 -9.55
N GLN A 25 -6.80 -10.28 -9.19
CA GLN A 25 -7.88 -10.98 -8.48
C GLN A 25 -7.99 -10.43 -7.06
N PHE A 26 -8.94 -9.52 -6.82
CA PHE A 26 -9.10 -8.86 -5.52
C PHE A 26 -9.34 -9.86 -4.38
N ASP A 27 -10.03 -10.96 -4.65
CA ASP A 27 -10.34 -11.98 -3.64
C ASP A 27 -9.11 -12.81 -3.22
N GLU A 28 -8.04 -12.79 -4.01
CA GLU A 28 -6.76 -13.44 -3.68
C GLU A 28 -5.83 -12.52 -2.88
N LEU A 29 -6.17 -11.24 -2.80
CA LEU A 29 -5.36 -10.22 -2.16
C LEU A 29 -5.40 -10.39 -0.63
N ASP A 30 -4.21 -10.59 -0.09
CA ASP A 30 -3.96 -10.72 1.35
C ASP A 30 -3.31 -9.44 1.90
N LEU A 31 -3.91 -8.85 2.94
CA LEU A 31 -3.44 -7.60 3.54
C LEU A 31 -2.01 -7.70 4.09
N GLU A 32 -1.61 -8.85 4.63
CA GLU A 32 -0.31 -9.03 5.26
C GLU A 32 0.78 -9.31 4.23
N ILE A 33 0.53 -10.27 3.34
CA ILE A 33 1.47 -10.73 2.32
C ILE A 33 1.66 -9.66 1.24
N HIS A 34 0.58 -8.97 0.86
CA HIS A 34 0.60 -7.99 -0.24
C HIS A 34 0.62 -6.54 0.23
N ALA A 35 0.95 -6.26 1.50
CA ALA A 35 0.98 -4.91 2.07
C ALA A 35 1.70 -3.89 1.17
N ARG A 36 2.89 -4.23 0.67
CA ARG A 36 3.66 -3.36 -0.23
C ARG A 36 2.93 -3.02 -1.51
N PHE A 37 2.30 -4.01 -2.13
CA PHE A 37 1.55 -3.83 -3.37
C PHE A 37 0.33 -2.93 -3.14
N ILE A 38 -0.39 -3.15 -2.04
CA ILE A 38 -1.57 -2.37 -1.64
C ILE A 38 -1.19 -0.91 -1.38
N ILE A 39 -0.12 -0.68 -0.60
CA ILE A 39 0.41 0.65 -0.33
C ILE A 39 0.80 1.34 -1.64
N ALA A 40 1.56 0.67 -2.51
CA ALA A 40 1.95 1.24 -3.80
C ALA A 40 0.74 1.64 -4.66
N ARG A 41 -0.30 0.79 -4.70
CA ARG A 41 -1.54 1.08 -5.44
C ARG A 41 -2.27 2.31 -4.91
N ILE A 42 -2.44 2.39 -3.60
CA ILE A 42 -3.16 3.50 -2.97
C ILE A 42 -2.41 4.80 -3.12
N VAL A 43 -1.09 4.80 -2.93
CA VAL A 43 -0.28 6.01 -3.10
C VAL A 43 -0.30 6.49 -4.55
N SER A 44 -0.24 5.58 -5.53
CA SER A 44 -0.20 5.94 -6.95
C SER A 44 -1.54 6.31 -7.55
N ARG A 45 -2.65 5.72 -7.09
CA ARG A 45 -3.96 5.84 -7.75
C ARG A 45 -5.11 6.21 -6.81
N GLY A 46 -4.91 6.07 -5.50
CA GLY A 46 -5.93 6.32 -4.50
C GLY A 46 -6.12 7.80 -4.20
N ASN A 47 -7.17 8.09 -3.43
CA ASN A 47 -7.47 9.42 -2.91
C ASN A 47 -7.08 9.53 -1.42
N LEU A 48 -7.40 10.68 -0.80
CA LEU A 48 -7.08 10.92 0.61
C LEU A 48 -7.83 9.98 1.58
N ALA A 49 -9.04 9.53 1.24
CA ALA A 49 -9.78 8.56 2.04
C ALA A 49 -9.13 7.17 1.97
N ASP A 50 -8.70 6.74 0.77
CA ASP A 50 -7.93 5.51 0.60
C ASP A 50 -6.62 5.55 1.39
N TRP A 51 -5.93 6.70 1.37
CA TRP A 51 -4.71 6.91 2.16
C TRP A 51 -4.98 6.85 3.67
N ALA A 52 -6.07 7.46 4.14
CA ALA A 52 -6.46 7.40 5.55
C ALA A 52 -6.77 5.96 5.99
N LEU A 53 -7.46 5.19 5.14
CA LEU A 53 -7.74 3.78 5.37
C LEU A 53 -6.46 2.94 5.44
N VAL A 54 -5.54 3.09 4.47
CA VAL A 54 -4.26 2.35 4.48
C VAL A 54 -3.43 2.66 5.73
N LYS A 55 -3.46 3.91 6.22
CA LYS A 55 -2.82 4.29 7.49
C LYS A 55 -3.48 3.64 8.69
N HIS A 56 -4.80 3.46 8.69
CA HIS A 56 -5.50 2.75 9.74
C HIS A 56 -5.13 1.25 9.75
N ILE A 57 -5.07 0.63 8.57
CA ILE A 57 -4.76 -0.80 8.39
C ILE A 57 -3.33 -1.12 8.82
N TYR A 58 -2.34 -0.39 8.29
CA TYR A 58 -0.93 -0.77 8.43
C TYR A 58 -0.17 0.04 9.49
N GLY A 59 -0.66 1.23 9.82
CA GLY A 59 0.10 2.20 10.60
C GLY A 59 1.25 2.84 9.80
N VAL A 60 1.62 4.05 10.22
CA VAL A 60 2.61 4.88 9.53
C VAL A 60 3.97 4.20 9.41
N LYS A 61 4.43 3.53 10.49
CA LYS A 61 5.75 2.87 10.53
C LYS A 61 5.89 1.74 9.51
N ARG A 62 4.86 0.90 9.37
CA ARG A 62 4.87 -0.20 8.39
C ARG A 62 4.80 0.35 6.97
N ILE A 63 4.01 1.39 6.75
CA ILE A 63 3.92 2.05 5.44
C ILE A 63 5.28 2.62 5.05
N GLU A 64 5.99 3.30 5.95
CA GLU A 64 7.34 3.79 5.70
C GLU A 64 8.26 2.64 5.27
N GLN A 65 8.35 1.58 6.08
CA GLN A 65 9.21 0.43 5.81
C GLN A 65 8.93 -0.24 4.46
N GLU A 66 7.66 -0.44 4.12
CA GLU A 66 7.30 -1.04 2.84
C GLU A 66 7.49 -0.08 1.67
N SER A 67 7.28 1.22 1.87
CA SER A 67 7.50 2.26 0.85
C SER A 67 8.95 2.29 0.37
N MET A 68 9.91 2.17 1.28
CA MET A 68 11.34 2.12 0.95
C MET A 68 11.71 0.89 0.09
N ARG A 69 10.89 -0.17 0.13
CA ARG A 69 11.12 -1.43 -0.59
C ARG A 69 10.38 -1.53 -1.92
N ILE A 70 9.56 -0.54 -2.28
CA ILE A 70 8.83 -0.53 -3.55
C ILE A 70 9.83 -0.42 -4.71
N ARG A 71 9.70 -1.31 -5.70
CA ARG A 71 10.62 -1.40 -6.85
C ARG A 71 10.45 -0.28 -7.86
N SER A 72 9.23 0.23 -8.00
CA SER A 72 8.91 1.27 -8.96
C SER A 72 7.71 2.08 -8.46
N LEU A 73 7.86 3.40 -8.49
CA LEU A 73 6.83 4.39 -8.19
C LEU A 73 6.94 5.49 -9.23
N ASP A 74 5.81 6.10 -9.57
CA ASP A 74 5.82 7.32 -10.37
C ASP A 74 6.40 8.49 -9.56
N ASN A 75 6.90 9.52 -10.25
CA ASN A 75 7.59 10.65 -9.63
C ASN A 75 6.71 11.43 -8.63
N LYS A 76 5.40 11.47 -8.85
CA LYS A 76 4.46 12.18 -7.98
C LYS A 76 4.30 11.42 -6.67
N SER A 77 4.07 10.11 -6.74
CA SER A 77 3.96 9.22 -5.58
C SER A 77 5.22 9.18 -4.75
N LEU A 78 6.38 9.07 -5.40
CA LEU A 78 7.67 9.13 -4.73
C LEU A 78 7.87 10.49 -4.04
N GLY A 79 7.53 11.59 -4.71
CA GLY A 79 7.59 12.93 -4.12
C GLY A 79 6.71 13.07 -2.89
N PHE A 80 5.49 12.51 -2.94
CA PHE A 80 4.59 12.47 -1.81
C PHE A 80 5.17 11.69 -0.63
N LEU A 81 5.66 10.47 -0.84
CA LEU A 81 6.22 9.64 0.24
C LEU A 81 7.50 10.24 0.83
N SER A 82 8.37 10.79 -0.02
CA SER A 82 9.58 11.50 0.39
C SER A 82 9.26 12.67 1.30
N ALA A 83 8.28 13.51 0.91
CA ALA A 83 7.84 14.64 1.74
C ALA A 83 7.13 14.18 3.02
N TYR A 84 6.27 13.16 2.94
CA TYR A 84 5.49 12.68 4.07
C TYR A 84 6.35 12.03 5.17
N PHE A 85 7.38 11.27 4.79
CA PHE A 85 8.27 10.60 5.73
C PHE A 85 9.55 11.39 6.04
N ALA A 86 9.72 12.58 5.46
CA ALA A 86 10.95 13.36 5.54
C ALA A 86 12.20 12.53 5.15
N ARG A 87 12.10 11.78 4.05
CA ARG A 87 13.16 10.92 3.49
C ARG A 87 13.62 11.45 2.15
N GLU A 88 14.91 11.34 1.85
CA GLU A 88 15.43 11.66 0.53
C GLU A 88 14.99 10.63 -0.51
N LYS A 89 14.67 11.08 -1.73
CA LYS A 89 14.24 10.19 -2.83
C LYS A 89 15.24 9.07 -3.14
N LYS A 90 16.53 9.34 -2.98
CA LYS A 90 17.62 8.37 -3.20
C LYS A 90 17.60 7.18 -2.23
N GLU A 91 16.95 7.33 -1.08
CA GLU A 91 16.83 6.25 -0.10
C GLU A 91 15.77 5.21 -0.52
N PHE A 92 14.86 5.55 -1.45
CA PHE A 92 13.86 4.62 -1.96
C PHE A 92 14.47 3.67 -2.99
N ARG A 93 14.14 2.39 -2.88
CA ARG A 93 14.63 1.36 -3.80
C ARG A 93 14.33 1.63 -5.28
N CYS A 94 13.27 2.38 -5.59
CA CYS A 94 12.95 2.71 -6.98
C CYS A 94 13.91 3.73 -7.62
N CYS A 95 14.81 4.35 -6.85
CA CYS A 95 15.78 5.34 -7.31
C CYS A 95 17.24 4.88 -7.23
N ASN A 96 17.49 3.63 -6.84
CA ASN A 96 18.83 3.06 -6.69
C ASN A 96 18.95 1.76 -7.50
#